data_AF-A0ABD1LBA9-F1
#
_entry.id   AF-A0ABD1LBA9-F1
#
_cell.length_a   1.000
_cell.length_b   1.000
_cell.length_c   1.000
_cell.angle_alpha   90.00
_cell.angle_beta   90.00
_cell.angle_gamma   90.00
#
_symmetry.space_group_name_H-M   'P 1'
#
loop_
_entity.id
_entity.type
_entity.pdbx_description
1 polymer ?
#
loop_
_entity_poly.entity_id
_entity_poly.type
_entity_poly.pdbx_seq_one_letter_code
_entity_poly.pdbx_strand_id
1 'polypeptide(L)'
;MAEPILFSIAESLISKLASPAFEEASQVLGVYDHLKEFKHALSLVKVVLLDAEPKQEHTHNSMLQKWLRQTKRVRYDAQDLLDEFEYEALRKQLVKAHGTTKSKR
;
A
#
# COMPACT_ATOMS: atom_id res chain seq x y z
N MET A 1 6.20 -14.64 -17.19
CA MET A 1 5.62 -13.40 -17.78
C MET A 1 4.71 -12.59 -16.84
N ALA A 2 4.29 -13.08 -15.66
CA ALA A 2 3.46 -12.30 -14.71
C ALA A 2 4.27 -11.44 -13.70
N GLU A 3 5.60 -11.60 -13.67
CA GLU A 3 6.53 -10.93 -12.75
C GLU A 3 6.77 -9.43 -13.03
N PRO A 4 6.83 -8.93 -14.29
CA PRO A 4 7.16 -7.52 -14.56
C PRO A 4 6.13 -6.54 -13.99
N ILE A 5 4.84 -6.91 -14.05
CA ILE A 5 3.74 -6.08 -13.56
C ILE A 5 3.80 -5.96 -12.03
N LEU A 6 4.06 -7.06 -11.32
CA LEU A 6 4.11 -7.05 -9.86
C LEU A 6 5.36 -6.34 -9.33
N PHE A 7 6.49 -6.47 -10.03
CA PHE A 7 7.71 -5.71 -9.74
C PHE A 7 7.49 -4.21 -9.88
N SER A 8 6.90 -3.76 -10.99
CA SER A 8 6.57 -2.34 -11.23
C SER A 8 5.60 -1.78 -10.18
N ILE A 9 4.59 -2.56 -9.78
CA ILE A 9 3.66 -2.17 -8.71
C ILE A 9 4.39 -2.03 -7.37
N ALA A 10 5.26 -2.98 -7.00
CA ALA A 10 6.03 -2.91 -5.76
C ALA A 10 6.95 -1.67 -5.73
N GLU A 11 7.63 -1.35 -6.84
CA GLU A 11 8.44 -0.14 -6.95
C GLU A 11 7.63 1.14 -6.78
N SER A 12 6.48 1.23 -7.45
CA SER A 12 5.60 2.39 -7.34
C SER A 12 5.11 2.63 -5.91
N LEU A 13 4.71 1.56 -5.21
CA LEU A 13 4.26 1.64 -3.82
C LEU A 13 5.39 2.02 -2.86
N ILE A 14 6.58 1.42 -3.02
CA ILE A 14 7.76 1.77 -2.20
C ILE A 14 8.13 3.24 -2.39
N SER A 15 8.07 3.75 -3.63
CA SER A 15 8.35 5.15 -3.94
C SER A 15 7.34 6.10 -3.27
N LYS A 16 6.04 5.78 -3.36
CA LYS A 16 4.99 6.54 -2.66
C LYS A 16 5.16 6.56 -1.15
N LEU A 17 5.45 5.40 -0.54
CA LEU A 17 5.70 5.27 0.89
C LEU A 17 6.99 5.94 1.35
N ALA A 18 7.95 6.18 0.45
CA ALA A 18 9.17 6.93 0.73
C ALA A 18 9.01 8.44 0.52
N SER A 19 7.86 8.91 0.06
CA SER A 19 7.66 10.33 -0.19
C SER A 19 7.47 11.12 1.12
N PRO A 20 8.00 12.36 1.20
CA PRO A 20 7.89 13.18 2.41
C PRO A 20 6.45 13.41 2.87
N ALA A 21 5.53 13.60 1.91
CA ALA A 21 4.12 13.80 2.20
C ALA A 21 3.48 12.59 2.89
N PHE A 22 3.90 11.36 2.52
CA PHE A 22 3.39 10.13 3.13
C PHE A 22 3.99 9.90 4.52
N GLU A 23 5.27 10.19 4.69
CA GLU A 23 5.95 10.14 5.99
C GLU A 23 5.30 11.09 6.99
N GLU A 24 5.09 12.35 6.61
CA GLU A 24 4.45 13.35 7.47
C GLU A 24 3.00 12.97 7.81
N ALA A 25 2.19 12.59 6.80
CA ALA A 25 0.82 12.19 7.02
C ALA A 25 0.71 10.95 7.93
N SER A 26 1.57 9.94 7.72
CA SER A 26 1.53 8.71 8.52
C SER A 26 1.91 8.91 9.98
N GLN A 27 2.79 9.86 10.29
CA GLN A 27 3.13 10.24 11.65
C GLN A 27 1.96 10.94 12.35
N VAL A 28 1.30 11.89 11.67
CA VAL A 28 0.10 12.58 12.19
C VAL A 28 -1.03 11.60 12.52
N LEU A 29 -1.12 10.53 11.74
CA LEU A 29 -2.16 9.52 11.86
C LEU A 29 -1.79 8.36 12.78
N GLY A 30 -0.54 8.32 13.29
CA GLY A 30 -0.07 7.26 14.19
C GLY A 30 0.11 5.89 13.52
N VAL A 31 0.23 5.84 12.20
CA VAL A 31 0.38 4.59 11.42
C VAL A 31 1.77 4.41 10.81
N TYR A 32 2.72 5.29 11.16
CA TYR A 32 4.07 5.30 10.62
C TYR A 32 4.77 3.94 10.71
N ASP A 33 4.75 3.30 11.89
CA ASP A 33 5.43 2.03 12.10
C ASP A 33 4.82 0.90 11.24
N HIS A 34 3.50 0.86 11.11
CA HIS A 34 2.82 -0.12 10.25
C HIS A 34 3.15 0.09 8.76
N LEU A 35 3.21 1.34 8.30
CA LEU A 35 3.59 1.64 6.91
C LEU A 35 5.08 1.37 6.64
N LYS A 36 5.93 1.55 7.65
CA LYS A 36 7.34 1.17 7.58
C LYS A 36 7.49 -0.34 7.42
N GLU A 37 6.77 -1.13 8.22
CA GLU A 37 6.73 -2.59 8.09
C GLU A 37 6.19 -3.03 6.72
N PHE A 38 5.14 -2.37 6.22
CA PHE A 38 4.57 -2.66 4.90
C PHE A 38 5.56 -2.38 3.76
N LYS A 39 6.31 -1.27 3.85
CA LYS A 39 7.39 -0.96 2.90
C LYS A 39 8.48 -2.05 2.92
N HIS A 40 8.87 -2.53 4.10
CA HIS A 40 9.82 -3.64 4.23
C HIS A 40 9.30 -4.93 3.59
N ALA A 41 8.02 -5.26 3.80
CA ALA A 41 7.39 -6.43 3.17
C ALA A 41 7.38 -6.31 1.63
N LEU A 42 7.07 -5.14 1.08
CA LEU A 42 7.13 -4.88 -0.37
C LEU A 42 8.56 -5.02 -0.92
N SER A 43 9.57 -4.58 -0.18
CA SER A 43 10.98 -4.79 -0.56
C SER A 43 11.34 -6.27 -0.59
N LEU A 44 10.88 -7.08 0.37
CA LEU A 44 11.09 -8.53 0.35
C LEU A 44 10.39 -9.20 -0.84
N VAL A 45 9.15 -8.79 -1.16
CA VAL A 45 8.44 -9.23 -2.37
C VAL A 45 9.27 -8.96 -3.61
N LYS A 46 9.82 -7.74 -3.73
CA LYS A 46 10.65 -7.35 -4.88
C LYS A 46 11.89 -8.24 -5.02
N VAL A 47 12.57 -8.53 -3.91
CA VAL A 47 13.74 -9.41 -3.89
C VAL A 47 13.36 -10.82 -4.33
N VAL A 48 12.28 -11.40 -3.79
CA VAL A 48 11.81 -12.75 -4.16
C VAL A 48 11.41 -12.84 -5.63
N LEU A 49 10.81 -11.79 -6.19
CA LEU A 49 10.46 -11.73 -7.61
C LEU A 49 11.69 -11.73 -8.51
N LEU A 50 12.71 -10.92 -8.19
CA LEU A 50 13.97 -10.88 -8.93
C LEU A 50 14.70 -12.23 -8.87
N ASP A 51 14.67 -12.88 -7.71
CA ASP A 51 15.33 -14.18 -7.49
C ASP A 51 14.60 -15.36 -8.17
N ALA A 52 13.34 -15.14 -8.54
CA ALA A 52 12.48 -16.12 -9.19
C ALA A 52 12.47 -16.02 -10.72
N GLU A 53 12.78 -14.86 -11.30
CA GLU A 53 12.79 -14.61 -12.75
C GLU A 53 13.67 -15.61 -13.55
N PRO A 54 14.94 -15.89 -13.18
CA PRO A 54 15.74 -16.92 -13.87
C PRO A 54 15.32 -18.36 -13.54
N LYS A 55 14.50 -18.60 -12.51
CA LYS A 55 14.04 -19.95 -12.08
C LYS A 55 12.67 -20.32 -12.67
N GLN A 56 11.88 -19.35 -13.14
CA GLN A 56 10.56 -19.57 -13.74
C GLN A 56 10.61 -20.18 -15.15
N GLU A 57 11.70 -19.99 -15.91
CA GLU A 57 11.81 -20.57 -17.26
C GLU A 57 11.82 -22.11 -17.24
N HIS A 58 12.15 -22.72 -16.09
CA HIS A 58 12.26 -24.16 -15.95
C HIS A 58 11.33 -24.80 -14.91
N THR A 59 10.72 -24.03 -14.00
CA THR A 59 9.96 -24.63 -12.88
C THR A 59 8.59 -24.01 -12.72
N HIS A 60 7.55 -24.82 -12.95
CA HIS A 60 6.16 -24.56 -12.57
C HIS A 60 6.02 -24.52 -11.04
N ASN A 61 6.58 -23.49 -10.40
CA ASN A 61 6.68 -23.44 -8.95
C ASN A 61 5.34 -23.00 -8.33
N SER A 62 4.57 -23.98 -7.86
CA SER A 62 3.25 -23.80 -7.26
C SER A 62 3.27 -22.88 -6.03
N MET A 63 4.41 -22.81 -5.32
CA MET A 63 4.59 -21.95 -4.16
C MET A 63 4.67 -20.47 -4.55
N LEU A 64 5.41 -20.15 -5.61
CA LEU A 64 5.46 -18.79 -6.16
C LEU A 64 4.09 -18.35 -6.67
N GLN A 65 3.39 -19.21 -7.40
CA GLN A 65 2.01 -18.94 -7.85
C GLN A 65 1.05 -18.70 -6.68
N LYS A 66 1.18 -19.45 -5.58
CA LYS A 66 0.39 -19.25 -4.37
C LYS A 66 0.73 -17.92 -3.69
N TRP A 67 2.01 -17.57 -3.63
CA TRP A 67 2.49 -16.32 -3.05
C TRP A 67 2.00 -15.11 -3.85
N LEU A 68 2.14 -15.13 -5.18
CA LEU A 68 1.63 -14.06 -6.06
C LEU A 68 0.12 -13.86 -5.93
N ARG A 69 -0.65 -14.94 -5.75
CA ARG A 69 -2.10 -14.85 -5.50
C ARG A 69 -2.41 -14.19 -4.16
N GLN A 70 -1.66 -14.50 -3.11
CA GLN A 70 -1.83 -13.85 -1.81
C GLN A 70 -1.44 -12.38 -1.87
N THR A 71 -0.33 -12.02 -2.51
CA THR A 71 0.09 -10.62 -2.68
C THR A 71 -0.96 -9.81 -3.43
N LYS A 72 -1.58 -10.38 -4.47
CA LYS A 72 -2.69 -9.73 -5.18
C LYS A 72 -3.90 -9.49 -4.27
N ARG A 73 -4.23 -10.41 -3.36
CA ARG A 73 -5.32 -10.21 -2.39
C ARG A 73 -5.01 -9.09 -1.40
N VAL A 74 -3.83 -9.15 -0.78
CA VAL A 74 -3.37 -8.12 0.18
C VAL A 74 -3.37 -6.73 -0.45
N ARG A 75 -3.08 -6.61 -1.75
CA ARG A 75 -3.22 -5.34 -2.48
C ARG A 75 -4.65 -4.78 -2.44
N TYR A 76 -5.65 -5.61 -2.71
CA TYR A 76 -7.05 -5.16 -2.70
C TYR A 76 -7.47 -4.74 -1.29
N ASP A 77 -7.12 -5.54 -0.28
CA ASP A 77 -7.42 -5.22 1.12
C ASP A 77 -6.76 -3.89 1.55
N ALA A 78 -5.51 -3.65 1.14
CA ALA A 78 -4.81 -2.40 1.41
C ALA A 78 -5.39 -1.20 0.66
N GLN A 79 -5.88 -1.40 -0.57
CA GLN A 79 -6.55 -0.36 -1.35
C GLN A 79 -7.86 0.05 -0.68
N ASP A 80 -8.69 -0.91 -0.28
CA ASP A 80 -9.98 -0.66 0.36
C ASP A 80 -9.80 0.13 1.68
N LEU A 81 -8.79 -0.22 2.48
CA LEU A 81 -8.46 0.50 3.71
C LEU A 81 -7.99 1.94 3.47
N LEU A 82 -7.21 2.18 2.40
CA LEU A 82 -6.76 3.53 2.04
C LEU A 82 -7.93 4.39 1.55
N ASP A 83 -8.84 3.81 0.77
CA ASP A 83 -10.03 4.51 0.27
C ASP A 83 -10.97 4.89 1.42
N GLU A 84 -11.17 4.00 2.41
CA GLU A 84 -11.93 4.28 3.62
C GLU A 84 -11.28 5.37 4.48
N PHE A 85 -9.95 5.35 4.57
CA PHE A 85 -9.19 6.36 5.29
C PHE A 85 -9.34 7.75 4.65
N GLU A 86 -9.25 7.84 3.32
CA GLU A 86 -9.46 9.09 2.57
C GLU A 86 -10.89 9.62 2.75
N TYR A 87 -11.89 8.72 2.69
CA TYR A 87 -13.29 9.07 2.92
C TYR A 87 -13.52 9.68 4.31
N GLU A 88 -13.01 9.06 5.37
CA GLU A 88 -13.17 9.58 6.74
C GLU A 88 -12.40 10.90 6.95
N ALA A 89 -11.25 11.08 6.30
CA ALA A 89 -10.52 12.35 6.32
C ALA A 89 -11.36 13.48 5.70
N LEU A 90 -11.95 13.26 4.53
CA LEU A 90 -12.84 14.22 3.86
C LEU A 90 -14.11 14.51 4.68
N ARG A 91 -14.72 13.47 5.24
CA ARG A 91 -15.91 13.60 6.10
C ARG A 91 -15.63 14.49 7.31
N LYS A 92 -14.49 14.30 7.99
CA LYS A 92 -14.08 15.14 9.14
C LYS A 92 -13.85 16.59 8.73
N GLN A 93 -13.30 16.84 7.53
CA GLN A 93 -13.14 18.20 7.00
C GLN A 93 -14.48 18.88 6.74
N LEU A 94 -15.45 18.19 6.13
CA LEU A 94 -16.79 18.71 5.87
C LEU A 94 -17.56 19.03 7.16
N VAL A 95 -17.49 18.14 8.16
CA VAL A 95 -18.11 18.40 9.48
C VAL A 95 -17.49 19.63 10.15
N LYS A 96 -16.17 19.80 10.08
CA LYS A 96 -15.50 21.03 10.56
C LYS A 96 -15.96 22.27 9.79
N ALA A 97 -16.12 22.18 8.47
CA ALA A 97 -16.53 23.31 7.63
C ALA A 97 -18.00 23.72 7.85
N HIS A 98 -18.88 22.77 8.18
CA HIS A 98 -20.31 23.04 8.39
C HIS A 98 -20.69 23.29 9.85
N GLY A 99 -19.92 22.79 10.83
CA GLY A 99 -20.15 23.00 12.26
C GLY A 99 -19.94 24.44 12.75
N THR A 100 -19.27 25.30 11.98
CA THR A 100 -18.95 26.69 12.38
C THR A 100 -20.05 27.71 12.04
N THR A 101 -21.17 27.31 11.44
CA THR A 101 -22.23 28.25 10.99
C THR A 101 -23.40 28.45 11.95
N LYS A 102 -23.42 27.78 13.13
CA LYS A 102 -24.51 27.94 14.11
C LYS A 102 -23.99 28.19 15.53
N SER A 103 -23.40 29.36 15.77
CA SER A 103 -23.55 30.03 17.08
C SER A 103 -23.15 31.51 16.97
N LYS A 104 -24.12 32.34 16.63
CA LYS A 104 -24.15 33.75 17.04
C LYS A 104 -25.62 34.11 17.25
N ARG A 105 -26.13 33.76 18.43
CA ARG A 105 -27.29 34.41 19.04
C ARG A 105 -26.75 35.36 20.09
#